data_AF-A0AAV0WDZ8-F1
#
_entry.id   AF-A0AAV0WDZ8-F1
#
_cell.length_a   1.000
_cell.length_b   1.000
_cell.length_c   1.000
_cell.angle_alpha   90.00
_cell.angle_beta   90.00
_cell.angle_gamma   90.00
#
_symmetry.space_group_name_H-M   'P 1'
#
loop_
_entity.id
_entity.type
_entity.pdbx_description
1 polymer ?
#
loop_
_entity_poly.entity_id
_entity_poly.type
_entity_poly.pdbx_seq_one_letter_code
_entity_poly.pdbx_strand_id
1 'polypeptide(L)'
;MICSECSLYKLNKQINRPMLNSIVHIRAERGLKYLLYKCTYDEYTPYQMLDFLKLSFIKKYIEKPQQKNELRGIHPEKKQSIIKTLVPLMPKSRQQFWFDIPTSDTVNDLYEEPEN
;
A
#
# COMPACT_ATOMS: atom_id res chain seq x y z
N MET A 1 28.80 31.01 -32.80
CA MET A 1 27.62 30.91 -31.90
C MET A 1 27.05 29.52 -32.05
N ILE A 2 27.28 28.62 -31.09
CA ILE A 2 26.70 27.28 -31.12
C ILE A 2 25.38 27.35 -30.34
N CYS A 3 24.26 27.38 -31.05
CA CYS A 3 22.94 27.15 -30.45
C CYS A 3 22.89 25.70 -29.95
N SER A 4 23.25 25.49 -28.68
CA SER A 4 22.97 24.24 -28.00
C SER A 4 21.51 24.21 -27.59
N GLU A 5 20.63 23.88 -28.53
CA GLU A 5 19.24 23.49 -28.21
C GLU A 5 19.24 22.12 -27.54
N CYS A 6 19.68 22.07 -26.28
CA CYS A 6 19.33 20.95 -25.42
C CYS A 6 17.84 21.10 -25.07
N SER A 7 17.00 20.32 -25.75
CA SER A 7 15.57 20.28 -25.45
C SER A 7 15.34 20.12 -23.95
N LEU A 8 14.42 20.92 -23.38
CA LEU A 8 14.04 20.87 -21.96
C LEU A 8 13.70 19.45 -21.49
N TYR A 9 13.29 18.58 -22.42
CA TYR A 9 13.09 17.15 -22.20
C TYR A 9 14.35 16.41 -21.70
N LYS A 10 15.54 16.70 -22.26
CA LYS A 10 16.81 16.09 -21.84
C LYS A 10 17.25 16.58 -20.46
N LEU A 11 16.97 17.85 -20.13
CA LEU A 11 17.26 18.43 -18.81
C LEU A 11 16.33 17.86 -17.73
N ASN A 12 15.03 17.69 -18.01
CA ASN A 12 14.09 17.08 -17.07
C ASN A 12 14.37 15.59 -16.80
N LYS A 13 15.09 14.91 -17.71
CA LYS A 13 15.54 13.52 -17.51
C LYS A 13 16.69 13.40 -16.48
N GLN A 14 17.29 14.50 -16.06
CA GLN A 14 18.37 14.53 -15.05
C GLN A 14 17.86 14.50 -13.60
N ILE A 15 16.55 14.50 -13.35
CA ILE A 15 16.03 14.21 -12.01
C ILE A 15 16.24 12.71 -11.78
N ASN A 16 17.26 12.37 -11.01
CA ASN A 16 17.71 11.00 -10.71
C ASN A 16 16.57 10.24 -10.01
N ARG A 17 15.68 9.62 -10.79
CA ARG A 17 14.58 8.82 -10.28
C ARG A 17 15.14 7.48 -9.85
N PRO A 18 15.10 7.12 -8.55
CA PRO A 18 15.64 5.86 -8.09
C PRO A 18 14.87 4.70 -8.72
N MET A 19 15.58 3.61 -9.01
CA MET A 19 14.94 2.34 -9.32
C MET A 19 14.32 1.77 -8.04
N LEU A 20 13.17 1.11 -8.15
CA LEU A 20 12.45 0.59 -6.97
C LEU A 20 13.30 -0.37 -6.14
N ASN A 21 14.15 -1.17 -6.79
CA ASN A 21 15.10 -2.08 -6.14
C ASN A 21 16.19 -1.37 -5.33
N SER A 22 16.41 -0.08 -5.55
CA SER A 22 17.41 0.74 -4.86
C SER A 22 16.82 1.50 -3.68
N ILE A 23 15.48 1.56 -3.58
CA ILE A 23 14.80 2.20 -2.47
C ILE A 23 14.72 1.22 -1.31
N VAL A 24 15.24 1.68 -0.17
CA VAL A 24 15.39 0.87 1.04
C VAL A 24 14.33 1.25 2.08
N HIS A 25 13.91 2.51 2.10
CA HIS A 25 12.89 3.02 3.01
C HIS A 25 11.99 4.01 2.26
N ILE A 26 10.67 3.81 2.37
CA ILE A 26 9.64 4.75 1.88
C ILE A 26 8.84 5.26 3.08
N ARG A 27 8.62 6.56 3.13
CA ARG A 27 7.75 7.24 4.08
C ARG A 27 6.65 7.98 3.33
N ALA A 28 5.41 7.65 3.64
CA ALA A 28 4.23 8.34 3.16
C ALA A 28 3.60 9.11 4.32
N GLU A 29 3.33 10.39 4.13
CA GLU A 29 2.68 11.22 5.16
C GLU A 29 1.31 11.70 4.70
N ARG A 30 0.36 11.70 5.63
CA ARG A 30 -1.01 12.12 5.35
C ARG A 30 -1.04 13.59 4.95
N GLY A 31 -1.65 13.87 3.80
CA GLY A 31 -1.81 15.22 3.26
C GLY A 31 -0.72 15.60 2.25
N LEU A 32 0.37 14.83 2.15
CA LEU A 32 1.38 15.02 1.11
C LEU A 32 0.98 14.28 -0.17
N LYS A 33 1.34 14.89 -1.31
CA LYS A 33 1.12 14.35 -2.66
C LYS A 33 2.39 13.75 -3.28
N TYR A 34 3.42 13.58 -2.48
CA TYR A 34 4.71 13.00 -2.85
C TYR A 34 5.11 11.95 -1.81
N LEU A 35 6.03 11.07 -2.18
CA LEU A 35 6.64 10.12 -1.26
C LEU A 35 8.00 10.65 -0.82
N LEU A 36 8.41 10.28 0.39
CA LEU A 36 9.75 10.46 0.88
C LEU A 36 10.47 9.12 0.81
N TYR A 37 11.74 9.09 0.39
CA TYR A 37 12.50 7.84 0.29
C TYR A 37 13.97 8.00 0.73
N LYS A 38 14.58 6.86 1.07
CA LYS A 38 16.04 6.69 1.22
C LYS A 38 16.51 5.48 0.43
N CYS A 39 17.73 5.54 -0.09
CA CYS A 39 18.41 4.42 -0.73
C CYS A 39 19.39 3.68 0.21
N THR A 40 19.49 4.13 1.46
CA THR A 40 20.37 3.57 2.49
C THR A 40 19.62 3.51 3.83
N TYR A 41 20.06 2.64 4.74
CA TYR A 41 19.54 2.53 6.11
C TYR A 41 20.21 3.52 7.09
N ASP A 42 21.17 4.32 6.63
CA ASP A 42 21.86 5.28 7.47
C ASP A 42 20.89 6.33 8.04
N GLU A 43 20.97 6.53 9.35
CA GLU A 43 20.10 7.43 10.09
C GLU A 43 20.32 8.89 9.68
N TYR A 44 21.57 9.26 9.40
CA TYR A 44 21.98 10.62 9.04
C TYR A 44 21.66 11.00 7.58
N THR A 45 21.41 10.01 6.72
CA THR A 45 21.03 10.26 5.33
C THR A 45 19.62 10.89 5.28
N PRO A 46 19.44 12.11 4.73
CA PRO A 46 18.14 12.75 4.68
C PRO A 46 17.20 12.06 3.67
N TYR A 47 15.89 12.20 3.89
CA TYR A 47 14.91 11.74 2.92
C TYR A 47 14.93 12.60 1.66
N GLN A 48 14.81 11.94 0.51
CA GLN A 48 14.62 12.59 -0.78
C GLN A 48 13.13 12.54 -1.17
N MET A 49 12.69 13.56 -1.91
CA MET A 49 11.31 13.65 -2.40
C MET A 49 11.16 12.90 -3.73
N LEU A 50 10.12 12.07 -3.82
CA LEU A 50 9.72 11.38 -5.03
C LEU A 50 8.31 11.82 -5.43
N ASP A 51 8.23 12.57 -6.53
CA ASP A 51 6.95 12.81 -7.20
C ASP A 51 6.56 11.55 -7.99
N PHE A 52 5.44 10.95 -7.59
CA PHE A 52 4.90 9.73 -8.18
C PHE A 52 3.60 9.98 -8.94
N LEU A 53 3.02 11.17 -8.84
CA LEU A 53 1.75 11.49 -9.48
C LEU A 53 1.99 11.96 -10.92
N LYS A 54 1.10 11.54 -11.84
CA LYS A 54 1.11 12.10 -13.19
C LYS A 54 0.56 13.52 -13.15
N LEU A 55 1.10 14.41 -14.00
CA LEU A 55 0.63 15.79 -14.13
C LEU A 55 -0.89 15.91 -14.35
N SER A 56 -1.50 14.93 -15.02
CA SER A 56 -2.96 14.87 -15.23
C SER A 56 -3.75 14.80 -13.93
N PHE A 57 -3.23 14.09 -12.92
CA PHE A 57 -3.83 13.95 -11.58
C PHE A 57 -3.45 15.09 -10.63
N ILE A 58 -2.40 15.86 -10.95
CA ILE A 58 -2.09 17.09 -10.22
C ILE A 58 -3.06 18.21 -10.64
N LYS A 59 -3.39 18.29 -11.93
CA LYS A 59 -4.30 19.29 -12.49
C LYS A 59 -5.78 19.00 -12.21
N LYS A 60 -6.15 17.72 -12.06
CA LYS A 60 -7.50 17.29 -11.70
C LYS A 60 -7.58 16.96 -10.22
N TYR A 61 -8.76 17.07 -9.62
CA TYR A 61 -8.96 16.59 -8.25
C TYR A 61 -8.82 15.04 -8.23
N ILE A 62 -8.10 14.51 -7.24
CA ILE A 62 -8.01 13.06 -7.02
C ILE A 62 -9.26 12.66 -6.25
N GLU A 63 -10.16 11.94 -6.92
CA GLU A 63 -11.34 11.38 -6.26
C GLU A 63 -10.91 10.46 -5.13
N LYS A 64 -11.43 10.75 -3.94
CA LYS A 64 -11.16 9.91 -2.77
C LYS A 64 -11.97 8.63 -2.92
N PRO A 65 -11.41 7.46 -2.59
CA PRO A 65 -12.19 6.23 -2.55
C PRO A 65 -13.36 6.41 -1.57
N GLN A 66 -14.49 5.78 -1.87
CA GLN A 66 -15.62 5.75 -0.94
C GLN A 66 -15.17 5.15 0.39
N GLN A 67 -15.54 5.82 1.48
CA GLN A 67 -15.22 5.34 2.82
C GLN A 67 -16.02 4.05 3.07
N LYS A 68 -15.30 2.97 3.39
CA LYS A 68 -15.92 1.72 3.84
C LYS A 68 -16.07 1.79 5.35
N ASN A 69 -17.32 1.81 5.82
CA ASN A 69 -17.64 1.79 7.25
C ASN A 69 -17.93 0.38 7.77
N GLU A 70 -18.09 -0.57 6.87
CA GLU A 70 -18.37 -1.96 7.21
C GLU A 70 -17.06 -2.73 7.38
N LEU A 71 -17.00 -3.51 8.45
CA LEU A 71 -15.91 -4.44 8.67
C LEU A 71 -16.00 -5.55 7.62
N ARG A 72 -14.91 -5.78 6.91
CA ARG A 72 -14.84 -6.77 5.84
C ARG A 72 -15.23 -8.17 6.31
N GLY A 73 -14.77 -8.55 7.51
CA GLY A 73 -15.00 -9.88 8.07
C GLY A 73 -14.39 -11.01 7.24
N ILE A 74 -14.71 -12.24 7.66
CA ILE A 74 -14.45 -13.47 6.91
C ILE A 74 -15.79 -14.14 6.62
N HIS A 75 -15.91 -14.90 5.55
CA HIS A 75 -17.18 -15.56 5.27
C HIS A 75 -17.52 -16.61 6.35
N PRO A 76 -18.83 -16.83 6.60
CA PRO A 76 -19.30 -17.64 7.73
C PRO A 76 -18.72 -19.05 7.79
N GLU A 77 -18.62 -19.74 6.66
CA GLU A 77 -18.11 -21.12 6.60
C GLU A 77 -16.66 -21.24 7.09
N LYS A 78 -15.79 -20.30 6.70
CA LYS A 78 -14.39 -20.29 7.15
C LYS A 78 -14.29 -19.99 8.64
N LYS A 79 -15.12 -19.06 9.14
CA LYS A 79 -15.22 -18.79 10.59
C LYS A 79 -15.61 -20.06 11.35
N GLN A 80 -16.63 -20.78 10.89
CA GLN A 80 -17.08 -22.02 11.52
C GLN A 80 -16.00 -23.11 11.50
N SER A 81 -15.30 -23.28 10.38
CA SER A 81 -14.20 -24.22 10.26
C SER A 81 -13.07 -23.92 11.26
N ILE A 82 -12.69 -22.65 11.41
CA ILE A 82 -11.68 -22.21 12.38
C ILE A 82 -12.15 -22.46 13.82
N ILE A 83 -13.39 -22.11 14.13
CA ILE A 83 -13.98 -22.32 15.46
C ILE A 83 -14.03 -23.81 15.82
N LYS A 84 -14.35 -24.68 14.86
CA LYS A 84 -14.45 -26.11 15.12
C LYS A 84 -13.08 -26.79 15.27
N THR A 85 -12.10 -26.33 14.50
CA THR A 85 -10.83 -27.08 14.32
C THR A 85 -9.68 -26.47 15.10
N LEU A 86 -9.53 -25.15 15.08
CA LEU A 86 -8.36 -24.46 15.63
C LEU A 86 -8.63 -23.88 17.02
N VAL A 87 -9.81 -23.29 17.26
CA VAL A 87 -10.14 -22.65 18.55
C VAL A 87 -10.01 -23.59 19.77
N PRO A 88 -10.40 -24.88 19.70
CA PRO A 88 -10.22 -25.82 20.82
C PRO A 88 -8.74 -26.07 21.18
N LEU A 89 -7.83 -25.89 20.23
CA LEU A 89 -6.39 -26.07 20.40
C LEU A 89 -5.70 -24.80 20.94
N MET A 90 -6.40 -23.67 21.00
CA MET A 90 -5.84 -22.39 21.42
C MET A 90 -5.98 -22.13 22.93
N PRO A 91 -5.05 -21.40 23.54
CA PRO A 91 -5.22 -20.87 24.89
C PRO A 91 -6.50 -20.02 25.01
N LYS A 92 -7.23 -20.14 26.12
CA LYS A 92 -8.52 -19.46 26.35
C LYS A 92 -8.49 -17.95 26.07
N SER A 93 -7.39 -17.27 26.41
CA SER A 93 -7.20 -15.84 26.16
C SER A 93 -7.27 -15.43 24.68
N ARG A 94 -7.00 -16.36 23.75
CA ARG A 94 -6.96 -16.11 22.31
C ARG A 94 -8.24 -16.55 21.59
N GLN A 95 -9.12 -17.27 22.27
CA GLN A 95 -10.34 -17.82 21.66
C GLN A 95 -11.37 -16.73 21.36
N GLN A 96 -11.50 -15.74 22.24
CA GLN A 96 -12.49 -14.66 22.15
C GLN A 96 -12.42 -13.91 20.81
N PHE A 97 -11.20 -13.67 20.30
CA PHE A 97 -10.97 -13.04 19.00
C PHE A 97 -11.73 -13.72 17.85
N TRP A 98 -11.73 -15.06 17.82
CA TRP A 98 -12.37 -15.82 16.74
C TRP A 98 -13.88 -15.86 16.84
N PHE A 99 -14.45 -15.65 18.02
CA PHE A 99 -15.90 -15.51 18.19
C PHE A 99 -16.38 -14.13 17.78
N ASP A 100 -15.59 -13.09 18.06
CA ASP A 100 -15.95 -11.69 17.81
C ASP A 100 -15.67 -11.22 16.37
N ILE A 101 -14.91 -12.01 15.58
CA ILE A 101 -14.58 -11.63 14.21
C ILE A 101 -15.86 -11.51 13.35
N PRO A 102 -16.10 -10.39 12.65
CA PRO A 102 -17.29 -10.20 11.85
C PRO A 102 -17.32 -11.15 10.65
N THR A 103 -18.53 -11.46 10.18
CA THR A 103 -18.73 -12.29 8.99
C THR A 103 -19.34 -11.53 7.84
N SER A 104 -18.95 -11.86 6.60
CA SER A 104 -19.51 -11.27 5.40
C SER A 104 -19.46 -12.24 4.22
N ASP A 105 -20.58 -12.38 3.52
CA ASP A 105 -20.71 -13.27 2.36
C ASP A 105 -20.15 -12.65 1.06
N THR A 106 -19.69 -11.40 1.13
CA THR A 106 -19.28 -10.61 -0.06
C THR A 106 -17.76 -10.61 -0.29
N VAL A 107 -17.00 -11.45 0.43
CA VAL A 107 -15.53 -11.41 0.47
C VAL A 107 -14.90 -12.53 -0.36
N ASN A 108 -15.15 -12.51 -1.67
CA ASN A 108 -14.74 -13.57 -2.60
C ASN A 108 -13.21 -13.75 -2.73
N ASP A 109 -12.44 -12.68 -2.56
CA ASP A 109 -10.97 -12.74 -2.68
C ASP A 109 -10.27 -13.46 -1.51
N LEU A 110 -10.99 -13.75 -0.41
CA LEU A 110 -10.47 -14.55 0.71
C LEU A 110 -10.81 -16.05 0.60
N TYR A 111 -11.49 -16.42 -0.48
CA TYR A 111 -12.03 -17.75 -0.76
C TYR A 111 -11.26 -18.48 -1.84
N GLU A 112 -10.92 -17.76 -2.91
CA GLU A 112 -10.22 -18.35 -4.04
C GLU A 112 -8.77 -18.63 -3.63
N GLU A 113 -8.42 -19.91 -3.46
CA GLU A 113 -7.02 -20.30 -3.55
C GLU A 113 -6.60 -20.03 -5.00
N PRO A 114 -5.48 -19.32 -5.24
CA PRO A 114 -5.02 -19.12 -6.60
C PRO A 114 -4.77 -20.50 -7.21
N GLU A 115 -5.46 -20.79 -8.31
CA GLU A 115 -5.18 -21.98 -9.12
C GLU A 115 -3.68 -21.94 -9.50
N ASN A 116 -2.93 -22.93 -9.05
CA ASN A 116 -1.55 -23.18 -9.47
C ASN A 116 -1.53 -23.84 -10.85
#